data_AF-A0A9Q4DS17-F1
#
_entry.id   AF-A0A9Q4DS17-F1
#
_cell.length_a   1.000
_cell.length_b   1.000
_cell.length_c   1.000
_cell.angle_alpha   90.00
_cell.angle_beta   90.00
_cell.angle_gamma   90.00
#
_symmetry.space_group_name_H-M   'P 1'
#
loop_
_entity.id
_entity.type
_entity.pdbx_description
1 polymer ?
#
loop_
_entity_poly.entity_id
_entity_poly.type
_entity_poly.pdbx_seq_one_letter_code
_entity_poly.pdbx_strand_id
1 'polypeptide(L)'
;MSYRSLLTHRCDIYHLQEKKENRKQKFGVPVEDVQPVFSYPDEPDIENQPCYFTEKSQSIIQQEPNVAVYQSFLVHFPANADIRVNDRVVWDGTAYKLQKPRKIKNHHWEVTAVREVEYL
;
A
#
# COMPACT_ATOMS: atom_id res chain seq x y z
N MET A 1 25.17 -12.79 9.92
CA MET A 1 23.88 -12.07 10.06
C MET A 1 23.06 -12.31 8.81
N SER A 2 21.89 -12.93 8.90
CA SER A 2 21.02 -13.16 7.73
C SER A 2 20.17 -11.91 7.47
N TYR A 3 19.93 -11.53 6.22
CA TYR A 3 19.06 -10.40 5.88
C TYR A 3 17.68 -10.44 6.56
N ARG A 4 17.12 -11.65 6.71
CA ARG A 4 15.83 -11.87 7.38
C ARG A 4 15.78 -11.36 8.81
N SER A 5 16.91 -11.33 9.53
CA SER A 5 16.96 -10.82 10.91
C SER A 5 16.95 -9.29 10.99
N LEU A 6 17.10 -8.59 9.85
CA LEU A 6 17.01 -7.13 9.76
C LEU A 6 15.57 -6.67 9.47
N LEU A 7 14.67 -7.59 9.10
CA LEU A 7 13.25 -7.30 8.86
C LEU A 7 12.48 -7.32 10.18
N THR A 8 12.70 -6.29 10.99
CA THR A 8 12.21 -6.20 12.37
C THR A 8 10.77 -5.73 12.49
N HIS A 9 10.21 -5.08 11.47
CA HIS A 9 8.83 -4.59 11.48
C HIS A 9 7.87 -5.64 10.95
N ARG A 10 6.59 -5.43 11.27
CA ARG A 10 5.47 -6.26 10.85
C ARG A 10 4.38 -5.37 10.31
N CYS A 11 3.88 -5.70 9.13
CA CYS A 11 2.81 -4.96 8.50
C CYS A 11 1.80 -5.91 7.85
N ASP A 12 0.59 -5.40 7.67
CA ASP A 12 -0.47 -6.10 6.96
C ASP A 12 -0.58 -5.51 5.55
N ILE A 13 -0.80 -6.38 4.56
CA ILE A 13 -0.85 -6.00 3.14
C ILE A 13 -2.26 -6.27 2.61
N TYR A 14 -2.78 -5.29 1.88
CA TYR A 14 -4.05 -5.34 1.19
C TYR A 14 -3.81 -5.09 -0.29
N HIS A 15 -4.18 -6.04 -1.13
CA HIS A 15 -4.09 -5.95 -2.56
C HIS A 15 -5.26 -5.12 -3.10
N LEU A 16 -4.96 -4.27 -4.08
CA LEU A 16 -6.00 -3.55 -4.80
C LEU A 16 -6.80 -4.54 -5.66
N GLN A 17 -8.10 -4.66 -5.40
CA GLN A 17 -8.98 -5.57 -6.11
C GLN A 17 -10.03 -4.79 -6.89
N GLU A 18 -10.46 -5.35 -8.02
CA GLU A 18 -11.60 -4.83 -8.75
C GLU A 18 -12.89 -5.19 -7.99
N LYS A 19 -13.64 -4.17 -7.60
CA LYS A 19 -14.91 -4.33 -6.92
C LYS A 19 -15.92 -4.91 -7.90
N LYS A 20 -16.22 -6.21 -7.74
CA LYS A 20 -17.28 -6.93 -8.45
C LYS A 20 -18.67 -6.58 -7.91
N GLU A 21 -18.91 -5.31 -7.60
CA GLU A 21 -20.25 -4.90 -7.20
C GLU A 21 -21.19 -5.15 -8.38
N ASN A 22 -22.43 -5.59 -8.10
CA ASN A 22 -23.46 -5.81 -9.12
C ASN A 22 -23.56 -4.56 -9.99
N ARG A 23 -22.84 -4.55 -11.13
CA ARG A 23 -22.83 -3.46 -12.10
C ARG A 23 -24.19 -3.46 -12.77
N LYS A 24 -25.21 -3.01 -12.04
CA LYS A 24 -26.53 -2.80 -12.59
C LYS A 24 -26.37 -1.70 -13.63
N GLN A 25 -26.79 -1.98 -14.86
CA GLN A 25 -26.89 -0.95 -15.89
C GLN A 25 -27.69 0.21 -15.30
N LYS A 26 -27.02 1.34 -15.09
CA LYS A 26 -27.67 2.60 -14.72
C LYS A 26 -27.82 3.39 -15.99
N PHE A 27 -29.04 3.88 -16.24
CA PHE A 27 -29.35 4.76 -17.37
C PHE A 27 -29.01 4.19 -18.77
N GLY A 28 -29.03 2.86 -18.93
CA GLY A 28 -28.80 2.20 -20.23
C GLY A 28 -27.34 2.14 -20.69
N VAL A 29 -26.37 2.46 -19.82
CA VAL A 29 -24.93 2.32 -20.14
C VAL A 29 -24.52 0.85 -19.99
N PRO A 30 -23.92 0.23 -21.03
CA PRO A 30 -23.38 -1.12 -20.95
C PRO A 30 -22.33 -1.24 -19.85
N VAL A 31 -22.36 -2.36 -19.15
CA VAL A 31 -21.49 -2.64 -18.00
C VAL A 31 -20.01 -2.74 -18.40
N GLU A 32 -19.76 -3.12 -19.65
CA GLU A 32 -18.43 -3.23 -20.26
C GLU A 32 -17.77 -1.85 -20.51
N ASP A 33 -18.57 -0.80 -20.71
CA ASP A 33 -18.08 0.57 -20.97
C ASP A 33 -17.79 1.35 -19.67
N VAL A 34 -18.16 0.81 -18.51
CA VAL A 34 -17.96 1.45 -17.21
C VAL A 34 -16.58 1.10 -16.67
N GLN A 35 -15.80 2.12 -16.28
CA GLN A 35 -14.50 1.91 -15.67
C GLN A 35 -14.61 1.02 -14.42
N PRO A 36 -13.72 0.03 -14.26
CA PRO A 36 -13.70 -0.81 -13.08
C PRO A 36 -13.48 0.04 -11.82
N VAL A 37 -14.32 -0.20 -10.82
CA VAL A 37 -14.13 0.37 -9.48
C VAL A 37 -13.12 -0.50 -8.76
N PHE A 38 -12.12 0.11 -8.12
CA PHE A 38 -11.12 -0.60 -7.34
C PHE A 38 -11.30 -0.30 -5.86
N SER A 39 -11.08 -1.32 -5.02
CA SER A 39 -11.12 -1.21 -3.56
C SER A 39 -10.15 -2.21 -2.94
N TYR A 40 -9.75 -1.95 -1.70
CA TYR A 40 -9.06 -2.94 -0.87
C TYR A 40 -10.11 -3.79 -0.14
N PRO A 41 -9.81 -5.07 0.17
CA PRO A 41 -10.66 -5.88 1.04
C PRO A 41 -10.71 -5.33 2.48
N ASP A 42 -11.72 -5.76 3.24
CA ASP A 42 -11.87 -5.38 4.65
C ASP A 42 -10.84 -6.09 5.55
N GLU A 43 -10.45 -7.31 5.17
CA GLU A 43 -9.41 -8.11 5.85
C GLU A 43 -8.11 -8.08 5.02
N PRO A 44 -6.94 -8.13 5.68
CA PRO A 44 -5.66 -8.16 5.00
C PRO A 44 -5.46 -9.44 4.18
N ASP A 45 -4.95 -9.31 2.96
CA ASP A 45 -4.57 -10.46 2.13
C ASP A 45 -3.33 -11.18 2.72
N ILE A 46 -2.44 -10.43 3.37
CA ILE A 46 -1.25 -10.97 4.05
C ILE A 46 -1.10 -10.27 5.41
N GLU A 47 -1.23 -11.04 6.48
CA GLU A 47 -1.02 -10.56 7.84
C GLU A 47 0.45 -10.68 8.28
N ASN A 48 0.90 -9.74 9.11
CA ASN A 48 2.14 -9.85 9.88
C ASN A 48 3.40 -10.11 9.00
N GLN A 49 3.42 -9.54 7.79
CA GLN A 49 4.50 -9.68 6.83
C GLN A 49 5.79 -9.06 7.40
N PRO A 50 6.90 -9.81 7.48
CA PRO A 50 8.19 -9.25 7.88
C PRO A 50 8.65 -8.21 6.85
N CYS A 51 9.00 -7.03 7.35
CA CYS A 51 9.44 -5.89 6.57
C CYS A 51 10.41 -5.01 7.38
N TYR A 52 10.99 -4.01 6.73
CA TYR A 52 11.77 -2.98 7.39
C TYR A 52 11.54 -1.63 6.71
N PHE A 53 11.17 -0.62 7.49
CA PHE A 53 10.88 0.73 7.00
C PHE A 53 12.09 1.60 7.29
N THR A 54 12.59 2.28 6.25
CA THR A 54 13.60 3.32 6.38
C THR A 54 13.01 4.66 5.96
N GLU A 55 13.14 5.67 6.81
CA GLU A 55 12.57 6.98 6.53
C GLU A 55 13.26 7.62 5.33
N LYS A 56 12.46 8.10 4.38
CA LYS A 56 12.97 8.71 3.15
C LYS A 56 12.70 10.22 3.15
N SER A 57 11.49 10.62 3.52
CA SER A 57 11.15 12.04 3.64
C SER A 57 9.95 12.24 4.54
N GLN A 58 9.91 13.37 5.22
CA GLN A 58 8.75 13.86 5.94
C GLN A 58 8.56 15.34 5.61
N SER A 59 7.34 15.73 5.28
CA SER A 59 6.95 17.12 5.15
C SER A 59 5.61 17.36 5.83
N ILE A 60 5.46 18.56 6.37
CA ILE A 60 4.26 19.01 7.06
C ILE A 60 3.72 20.16 6.22
N ILE A 61 2.49 20.02 5.74
CA ILE A 61 1.76 21.07 5.05
C ILE A 61 0.67 21.56 5.97
N GLN A 62 0.78 22.81 6.41
CA GLN A 62 -0.28 23.47 7.16
C GLN A 62 -1.41 23.82 6.18
N GLN A 63 -2.58 23.21 6.39
CA GLN A 63 -3.83 23.59 5.73
C GLN A 63 -4.81 24.07 6.80
N GLU A 64 -5.83 24.83 6.42
CA GLU A 64 -6.92 25.20 7.32
C GLU A 64 -8.10 24.27 7.07
N PRO A 65 -8.67 23.61 8.10
CA PRO A 65 -8.32 23.67 9.52
C PRO A 65 -7.22 22.67 9.97
N ASN A 66 -6.85 21.71 9.14
CA ASN A 66 -6.03 20.56 9.53
C ASN A 66 -4.61 20.59 8.95
N VAL A 67 -3.64 20.08 9.71
CA VAL A 67 -2.27 19.87 9.23
C VAL A 67 -2.16 18.52 8.52
N ALA A 68 -1.65 18.51 7.29
CA ALA A 68 -1.38 17.29 6.54
C ALA A 68 0.11 16.89 6.68
N VAL A 69 0.35 15.66 7.14
CA VAL A 69 1.69 15.08 7.22
C VAL A 69 1.91 14.15 6.04
N TYR A 70 2.80 14.54 5.12
CA TYR A 70 3.24 13.69 4.03
C TYR A 70 4.52 13.01 4.44
N GLN A 71 4.47 11.69 4.62
CA GLN A 71 5.61 10.89 5.00
C GLN A 71 5.84 9.80 3.98
N SER A 72 7.10 9.58 3.60
CA SER A 72 7.47 8.47 2.74
C SER A 72 8.61 7.66 3.34
N PHE A 73 8.53 6.35 3.12
CA PHE A 73 9.49 5.37 3.56
C PHE A 73 10.00 4.57 2.36
N LEU A 74 11.23 4.10 2.43
CA LEU A 74 11.69 2.97 1.63
C LEU A 74 11.48 1.70 2.45
N VAL A 75 10.64 0.81 1.95
CA VAL A 75 10.28 -0.44 2.62
C VAL A 75 10.98 -1.60 1.94
N HIS A 76 11.53 -2.46 2.77
CA HIS A 76 12.21 -3.67 2.36
C HIS A 76 11.37 -4.90 2.72
N PHE A 77 11.14 -5.79 1.75
CA PHE A 77 10.41 -7.06 1.93
C PHE A 77 11.25 -8.25 1.46
N PRO A 78 11.08 -9.46 2.01
CA PRO A 78 11.81 -10.64 1.55
C PRO A 78 11.43 -11.00 0.11
N ALA A 79 12.32 -11.68 -0.62
CA ALA A 79 12.11 -11.99 -2.05
C ALA A 79 10.83 -12.77 -2.37
N ASN A 80 10.31 -13.54 -1.40
CA ASN A 80 9.13 -14.37 -1.53
C ASN A 80 7.83 -13.68 -1.11
N ALA A 81 7.88 -12.42 -0.66
CA ALA A 81 6.68 -11.65 -0.41
C ALA A 81 5.97 -11.33 -1.74
N ASP A 82 4.65 -11.46 -1.75
CA ASP A 82 3.80 -11.00 -2.84
C ASP A 82 3.52 -9.51 -2.62
N ILE A 83 4.24 -8.66 -3.36
CA ILE A 83 4.18 -7.20 -3.26
C ILE A 83 3.86 -6.64 -4.65
N ARG A 84 2.82 -5.83 -4.73
CA ARG A 84 2.29 -5.30 -5.98
C ARG A 84 2.27 -3.77 -5.96
N VAL A 85 2.19 -3.19 -7.15
CA VAL A 85 1.96 -1.76 -7.31
C VAL A 85 0.60 -1.41 -6.71
N ASN A 86 0.52 -0.29 -5.99
CA ASN A 86 -0.70 0.18 -5.34
C ASN A 86 -1.22 -0.72 -4.21
N ASP A 87 -0.44 -1.67 -3.71
CA ASP A 87 -0.80 -2.33 -2.46
C ASP A 87 -0.90 -1.29 -1.33
N ARG A 88 -1.89 -1.49 -0.47
CA ARG A 88 -1.99 -0.77 0.79
C ARG A 88 -1.29 -1.58 1.87
N VAL A 89 -0.48 -0.91 2.66
CA VAL A 89 0.27 -1.51 3.77
C VAL A 89 -0.09 -0.77 5.05
N VAL A 90 -0.48 -1.51 6.07
CA VAL A 90 -0.75 -0.97 7.41
C VAL A 90 0.39 -1.37 8.33
N TRP A 91 1.08 -0.37 8.89
CA TRP A 91 2.15 -0.55 9.86
C TRP A 91 1.91 0.39 11.05
N ASP A 92 1.93 -0.16 12.26
CA ASP A 92 1.65 0.55 13.52
C ASP A 92 0.37 1.40 13.46
N GLY A 93 -0.69 0.85 12.86
CA GLY A 93 -2.00 1.49 12.71
C GLY A 93 -2.05 2.61 11.66
N THR A 94 -0.95 2.89 10.95
CA THR A 94 -0.89 3.89 9.87
C THR A 94 -0.91 3.20 8.51
N ALA A 95 -1.77 3.68 7.61
CA ALA A 95 -1.85 3.18 6.25
C ALA A 95 -0.89 3.90 5.31
N TYR A 96 -0.28 3.14 4.42
CA TYR A 96 0.63 3.61 3.38
C TYR A 96 0.29 2.94 2.05
N LYS A 97 0.40 3.70 0.96
CA LYS A 97 0.26 3.19 -0.40
C LYS A 97 1.62 2.93 -1.01
N LEU A 98 1.83 1.69 -1.45
CA LEU A 98 3.03 1.27 -2.15
C LEU A 98 3.07 1.82 -3.58
N GLN A 99 4.20 2.38 -3.95
CA GLN A 99 4.52 2.82 -5.31
C GLN A 99 5.01 1.61 -6.13
N LYS A 100 5.92 1.82 -7.08
CA LYS A 100 6.49 0.74 -7.91
C LYS A 100 7.50 -0.12 -7.15
N PRO A 101 7.24 -1.44 -6.93
CA PRO A 101 8.22 -2.33 -6.32
C PRO A 101 9.40 -2.60 -7.26
N ARG A 102 10.58 -2.79 -6.68
CA ARG A 102 11.82 -3.13 -7.39
C ARG A 102 12.42 -4.39 -6.78
N LYS A 103 12.63 -5.42 -7.61
CA LYS A 103 13.31 -6.65 -7.16
C LYS A 103 14.81 -6.45 -7.20
N ILE A 104 15.46 -6.51 -6.03
CA ILE A 104 16.90 -6.30 -5.93
C ILE A 104 17.61 -7.64 -5.96
N LYS A 105 18.24 -7.94 -7.10
CA LYS A 105 19.09 -9.13 -7.32
C LYS A 105 18.43 -10.45 -6.88
N ASN A 106 17.11 -10.57 -7.03
CA ASN A 106 16.30 -11.71 -6.55
C ASN A 106 16.41 -12.02 -5.04
N HIS A 107 16.90 -11.09 -4.23
CA HIS A 107 17.12 -11.30 -2.80
C HIS A 107 16.04 -10.64 -1.92
N HIS A 108 15.53 -9.49 -2.33
CA HIS A 108 14.47 -8.77 -1.63
C HIS A 108 13.76 -7.79 -2.56
N TRP A 109 12.65 -7.23 -2.08
CA TRP A 109 11.96 -6.12 -2.71
C TRP A 109 12.29 -4.81 -2.00
N GLU A 110 12.41 -3.76 -2.79
CA GLU A 110 12.45 -2.38 -2.33
C GLU A 110 11.27 -1.64 -2.95
N VAL A 111 10.52 -0.91 -2.13
CA VAL A 111 9.37 -0.15 -2.60
C VAL A 111 9.22 1.12 -1.78
N THR A 112 8.87 2.23 -2.43
CA THR A 112 8.51 3.45 -1.70
C THR A 112 7.08 3.32 -1.20
N ALA A 113 6.88 3.50 0.10
CA ALA A 113 5.57 3.61 0.73
C ALA A 113 5.28 5.08 1.04
N VAL A 114 4.12 5.57 0.61
CA VAL A 114 3.69 6.95 0.85
C VAL A 114 2.50 6.92 1.77
N ARG A 115 2.53 7.70 2.86
CA ARG A 115 1.44 7.75 3.84
C ARG A 115 0.13 8.11 3.15
N GLU A 116 -0.91 7.34 3.42
CA GLU A 116 -2.26 7.71 3.02
C GLU A 116 -2.74 8.82 3.95
N VAL A 117 -3.10 9.96 3.36
CA VAL A 117 -3.75 11.06 4.07
C VAL A 117 -5.21 10.99 3.69
N GLU A 118 -6.07 10.63 4.64
CA GLU A 118 -7.51 10.82 4.48
C GLU A 118 -7.80 12.32 4.56
N TYR A 119 -8.28 12.90 3.46
CA TYR A 119 -8.88 14.22 3.49
C TYR A 119 -10.29 14.02 4.06
N LEU A 120 -10.47 14.34 5.35
CA LEU A 120 -11.78 14.49 5.97
C LEU A 120 -12.45 15.77 5.46
#